data_AF-A0A448WQF4-F1
#
_entry.id   AF-A0A448WQF4-F1
#
_cell.length_a   1.000
_cell.length_b   1.000
_cell.length_c   1.000
_cell.angle_alpha   90.00
_cell.angle_beta   90.00
_cell.angle_gamma   90.00
#
_symmetry.space_group_name_H-M   'P 1'
#
loop_
_entity.id
_entity.type
_entity.pdbx_description
1 polymer ?
#
loop_
_entity_poly.entity_id
_entity_poly.type
_entity_poly.pdbx_seq_one_letter_code
_entity_poly.pdbx_strand_id
1 'polypeptide(L)'
;MLAFDVYPADLLYQELVRQPPPPPLLLNLEGRFVGRGGEGVRLSDGIARRFRVNSGQLSVWHVSEFSRTCLPGPSHGQFHRGDTYVIRWPFDVVYTGLREMRQISSSSSEQCAYFFWQGCQSRVSEQGAAALMTIELDEERGPQVRD
;
A
#
# COMPACT_ATOMS: atom_id res chain seq x y z
N MET A 1 20.37 17.76 -23.30
CA MET A 1 20.98 17.07 -22.14
C MET A 1 19.99 17.25 -20.98
N LEU A 2 19.21 16.22 -20.66
CA LEU A 2 18.17 16.29 -19.63
C LEU A 2 18.85 16.27 -18.25
N ALA A 3 18.66 17.32 -17.45
CA ALA A 3 19.14 17.38 -16.08
C ALA A 3 18.37 16.34 -15.25
N PHE A 4 19.06 15.30 -14.78
CA PHE A 4 18.58 14.48 -13.68
C PHE A 4 18.67 15.35 -12.42
N ASP A 5 17.55 15.81 -11.87
CA ASP A 5 17.55 16.35 -10.51
C ASP A 5 17.63 15.14 -9.58
N VAL A 6 18.86 14.69 -9.38
CA VAL A 6 19.19 13.71 -8.36
C VAL A 6 18.94 14.41 -7.04
N TYR A 7 17.87 14.03 -6.34
CA TYR A 7 17.67 14.48 -4.97
C TYR A 7 18.88 13.99 -4.14
N PRO A 8 19.66 14.89 -3.53
CA PRO A 8 20.79 14.50 -2.70
C PRO A 8 20.33 13.57 -1.58
N ALA A 9 21.04 12.46 -1.38
CA ALA A 9 20.70 11.47 -0.35
C ALA A 9 20.57 12.09 1.06
N ASP A 10 21.36 13.13 1.34
CA ASP A 10 21.37 13.83 2.61
C ASP A 10 20.06 14.60 2.87
N LEU A 11 19.48 15.21 1.82
CA LEU A 11 18.19 15.91 1.94
C LEU A 11 17.05 14.91 2.15
N LEU A 12 17.05 13.80 1.41
CA LEU A 12 16.08 12.71 1.63
C LEU A 12 16.19 12.14 3.06
N TYR A 13 17.41 11.93 3.55
CA TYR A 13 17.62 11.46 4.92
C TYR A 13 17.12 12.48 5.96
N GLN A 14 17.41 13.76 5.75
CA GLN A 14 16.96 14.82 6.66
C GLN A 14 15.44 14.94 6.70
N GLU A 15 14.77 14.93 5.55
CA GLU A 15 13.31 15.05 5.46
C GLU A 15 12.59 13.77 5.91
N LEU A 16 13.03 12.58 5.48
CA LEU A 16 12.29 11.35 5.76
C LEU A 16 12.62 10.75 7.14
N VAL A 17 13.84 10.95 7.63
CA VAL A 17 14.31 10.31 8.88
C VAL A 17 14.36 11.29 10.04
N ARG A 18 14.84 12.52 9.83
CA ARG A 18 14.97 13.50 10.92
C ARG A 18 13.72 14.36 11.15
N GLN A 19 12.97 14.67 10.09
CA GLN A 19 11.72 15.43 10.18
C GLN A 19 10.59 14.73 9.42
N PRO A 20 10.26 13.47 9.80
CA PRO A 20 9.23 12.74 9.09
C PRO A 20 7.93 13.58 9.11
N PRO A 21 7.21 13.67 7.98
CA PRO A 21 5.92 14.32 7.97
C PRO A 21 5.03 13.70 9.06
N PRO A 22 4.16 14.50 9.71
CA PRO A 22 3.29 14.00 10.76
C PRO A 22 2.58 12.76 10.23
N PRO A 23 2.59 11.64 10.97
CA PRO A 23 2.12 10.39 10.44
C PRO A 23 0.69 10.56 9.92
N PRO A 24 0.38 10.13 8.68
CA PRO A 24 -1.00 10.14 8.24
C PRO A 24 -1.79 9.27 9.22
N LEU A 25 -2.64 9.92 10.02
CA LEU A 25 -3.20 9.30 11.22
C LEU A 25 -4.29 8.25 10.92
N LEU A 26 -4.66 7.99 9.66
CA LEU A 26 -5.96 7.43 9.33
C LEU A 26 -5.97 6.56 8.06
N LEU A 27 -5.15 5.51 7.97
CA LEU A 27 -5.41 4.49 6.94
C LEU A 27 -6.49 3.54 7.45
N ASN A 28 -7.72 3.74 6.95
CA ASN A 28 -8.83 2.83 7.10
C ASN A 28 -9.06 2.11 5.77
N LEU A 29 -9.01 0.78 5.79
CA LEU A 29 -9.30 -0.06 4.64
C LEU A 29 -10.53 -0.90 4.95
N GLU A 30 -11.57 -0.81 4.10
CA GLU A 30 -12.85 -1.50 4.32
C GLU A 30 -13.47 -1.22 5.70
N GLY A 31 -13.29 0.00 6.23
CA GLY A 31 -13.77 0.39 7.56
C GLY A 31 -12.93 -0.14 8.74
N ARG A 32 -11.83 -0.87 8.48
CA ARG A 32 -10.88 -1.35 9.50
C ARG A 32 -9.69 -0.41 9.59
N PHE A 33 -9.31 -0.04 10.81
CA PHE A 33 -8.13 0.77 11.03
C PHE A 33 -6.85 -0.07 10.90
N VAL A 34 -5.99 0.31 9.96
CA VAL A 34 -4.73 -0.38 9.65
C VAL A 34 -3.53 0.51 10.01
N GLY A 35 -3.68 1.83 9.94
CA GLY A 35 -2.58 2.76 10.22
C GLY A 35 -1.40 2.56 9.27
N ARG A 36 -0.17 2.46 9.81
CA ARG A 36 1.04 2.14 9.03
C ARG A 36 1.36 0.63 9.00
N GLY A 37 0.45 -0.21 9.49
CA GLY A 37 0.74 -1.59 9.86
C GLY A 37 1.33 -1.71 11.27
N GLY A 38 1.68 -2.93 11.68
CA GLY A 38 2.23 -3.22 13.01
C GLY A 38 1.18 -3.18 14.13
N GLU A 39 1.63 -2.95 15.36
CA GLU A 39 0.76 -2.92 16.54
C GLU A 39 0.31 -1.51 16.88
N GLY A 40 -0.92 -1.38 17.36
CA GLY A 40 -1.45 -0.11 17.83
C GLY A 40 -2.59 -0.27 18.83
N VAL A 41 -3.00 0.86 19.40
CA VAL A 41 -4.15 0.96 20.29
C VAL A 41 -5.13 1.94 19.69
N ARG A 42 -6.40 1.53 19.56
CA ARG A 42 -7.48 2.40 19.12
C ARG A 42 -8.50 2.54 20.23
N LEU A 43 -8.87 3.79 20.54
CA LEU A 43 -10.01 4.10 21.37
C LEU A 43 -11.27 4.00 20.51
N SER A 44 -12.19 3.10 20.88
CA SER A 44 -13.50 2.96 20.25
C SER A 44 -14.53 2.75 21.35
N ASP A 45 -15.60 3.54 21.35
CA ASP A 45 -16.71 3.44 22.32
C ASP A 45 -16.25 3.62 23.79
N GLY A 46 -15.21 4.44 24.01
CA GLY A 46 -14.60 4.62 25.33
C GLY A 46 -13.71 3.45 25.80
N ILE A 47 -13.53 2.42 24.98
CA ILE A 47 -12.70 1.24 25.28
C ILE A 47 -11.44 1.26 24.41
N ALA A 48 -10.28 1.16 25.05
CA ALA A 48 -9.00 1.00 24.36
C ALA A 48 -8.86 -0.45 23.87
N ARG A 49 -8.81 -0.64 22.54
CA ARG A 49 -8.63 -1.94 21.89
C ARG A 49 -7.26 -1.99 21.24
N ARG A 50 -6.48 -3.04 21.55
CA ARG A 50 -5.21 -3.33 20.88
C ARG A 50 -5.49 -4.02 19.55
N PHE A 51 -4.73 -3.68 18.53
CA PHE A 51 -4.74 -4.35 17.24
C PHE A 51 -3.31 -4.58 16.76
N ARG A 52 -3.13 -5.60 15.91
CA ARG A 52 -1.90 -5.92 15.20
C ARG A 52 -2.25 -6.15 13.74
N VAL A 53 -1.55 -5.46 12.84
CA VAL A 53 -1.61 -5.70 11.41
C VAL A 53 -0.42 -6.57 11.04
N ASN A 54 -0.69 -7.76 10.53
CA ASN A 54 0.33 -8.60 9.94
C ASN A 54 0.40 -8.28 8.45
N SER A 55 1.60 -7.97 7.97
CA SER A 55 1.85 -7.67 6.57
C SER A 55 2.37 -8.91 5.85
N GLY A 56 1.73 -9.25 4.73
CA GLY A 56 2.23 -10.25 3.79
C GLY A 56 3.33 -9.70 2.88
N GLN A 57 3.79 -10.54 1.95
CA GLN A 57 4.85 -10.17 1.02
C GLN A 57 4.35 -9.13 0.00
N LEU A 58 5.07 -8.00 -0.09
CA LEU A 58 4.78 -6.96 -1.08
C LEU A 58 5.11 -7.47 -2.49
N SER A 59 4.24 -7.12 -3.44
CA SER A 59 4.52 -7.25 -4.87
C SER A 59 4.49 -5.85 -5.49
N VAL A 60 5.54 -5.51 -6.23
CA VAL A 60 5.68 -4.19 -6.86
C VAL A 60 5.90 -4.40 -8.34
N TRP A 61 5.13 -3.67 -9.15
CA TRP A 61 5.28 -3.68 -10.61
C TRP A 61 5.66 -2.30 -11.09
N HIS A 62 6.61 -2.25 -12.03
CA HIS A 62 6.83 -1.09 -12.87
C HIS A 62 5.86 -1.16 -14.06
N VAL A 63 5.16 -0.05 -14.33
CA VAL A 63 4.14 0.07 -15.36
C VAL A 63 4.67 0.95 -16.49
N SER A 64 4.62 0.40 -17.70
CA SER A 64 4.88 1.11 -18.95
C SER A 64 3.62 1.08 -19.82
N GLU A 65 3.57 1.92 -20.84
CA GLU A 65 2.42 2.05 -21.75
C GLU A 65 1.97 0.72 -22.39
N PHE A 66 2.89 -0.23 -22.58
CA PHE A 66 2.61 -1.50 -23.27
C PHE A 66 2.88 -2.75 -22.43
N SER A 67 3.36 -2.60 -21.18
CA SER A 67 3.75 -3.76 -20.36
C SER A 67 3.84 -3.45 -18.87
N ARG A 68 3.83 -4.51 -18.06
CA ARG A 68 4.07 -4.47 -16.61
C ARG A 68 5.16 -5.47 -16.23
N THR A 69 6.10 -5.03 -15.39
CA THR A 69 7.24 -5.85 -14.98
C THR A 69 7.31 -5.92 -13.46
N CYS A 70 7.32 -7.13 -12.90
CA CYS A 70 7.50 -7.33 -11.46
C CYS A 70 8.93 -6.96 -11.05
N LEU A 71 9.07 -6.14 -10.01
CA LEU A 71 10.36 -5.73 -9.48
C LEU A 71 10.92 -6.75 -8.49
N PRO A 72 12.23 -7.04 -8.54
CA PRO A 72 12.87 -7.88 -7.55
C PRO A 72 12.85 -7.18 -6.17
N GLY A 73 12.78 -7.96 -5.09
CA GLY A 73 12.71 -7.46 -3.72
C GLY A 73 13.73 -6.36 -3.35
N PRO A 74 15.02 -6.48 -3.73
CA PRO A 74 16.02 -5.44 -3.46
C PRO A 74 15.75 -4.08 -4.12
N SER A 75 14.94 -4.05 -5.19
CA SER A 75 14.55 -2.82 -5.87
C SER A 75 13.28 -2.20 -5.28
N HIS A 76 12.62 -2.86 -4.33
CA HIS A 76 11.46 -2.28 -3.66
C HIS A 76 11.88 -1.02 -2.89
N GLY A 77 11.10 0.05 -3.05
CA GLY A 77 11.39 1.36 -2.45
C GLY A 77 12.23 2.29 -3.32
N GLN A 78 12.76 1.83 -4.46
CA GLN A 78 13.44 2.66 -5.44
C GLN A 78 12.46 3.08 -6.53
N PHE A 79 11.94 4.31 -6.44
CA PHE A 79 10.95 4.83 -7.39
C PHE A 79 11.55 5.97 -8.22
N HIS A 80 11.39 5.92 -9.54
CA HIS A 80 11.91 6.93 -10.45
C HIS A 80 10.85 7.94 -10.85
N ARG A 81 11.20 9.23 -10.78
CA ARG A 81 10.28 10.35 -11.09
C ARG A 81 9.63 10.30 -12.48
N GLY A 82 10.22 9.59 -13.44
CA GLY A 82 9.70 9.44 -14.81
C GLY A 82 8.79 8.24 -14.99
N ASP A 83 8.60 7.43 -13.95
CA ASP A 83 8.00 6.10 -14.06
C ASP A 83 6.71 6.01 -13.22
N THR A 84 5.95 4.96 -13.47
CA THR A 84 4.72 4.65 -12.72
C THR A 84 4.80 3.23 -12.17
N TYR A 85 4.31 3.02 -10.95
CA TYR A 85 4.36 1.72 -10.27
C TYR A 85 3.04 1.37 -9.61
N VAL A 86 2.76 0.07 -9.50
CA VAL A 86 1.66 -0.49 -8.72
C VAL A 86 2.25 -1.35 -7.60
N ILE A 87 1.71 -1.21 -6.40
CA ILE A 87 2.12 -1.95 -5.20
C ILE A 87 0.91 -2.71 -4.68
N ARG A 88 1.03 -4.03 -4.56
CA ARG A 88 0.09 -4.89 -3.84
C ARG A 88 0.63 -5.15 -2.45
N TRP A 89 -0.18 -4.83 -1.45
CA TRP A 89 0.08 -5.11 -0.05
C TRP A 89 -0.99 -6.05 0.53
N PRO A 90 -0.66 -7.33 0.69
CA PRO A 90 -1.49 -8.26 1.45
C PRO A 90 -1.35 -7.97 2.95
N PHE A 91 -2.46 -8.00 3.69
CA PHE A 91 -2.44 -7.79 5.12
C PHE A 91 -3.57 -8.54 5.84
N ASP A 92 -3.44 -8.70 7.15
CA ASP A 92 -4.52 -9.11 8.04
C ASP A 92 -4.49 -8.29 9.34
N VAL A 93 -5.67 -8.06 9.94
CA VAL A 93 -5.79 -7.28 11.18
C VAL A 93 -6.35 -8.15 12.30
N VAL A 94 -5.58 -8.29 13.37
CA VAL A 94 -5.92 -9.07 14.57
C VAL A 94 -6.15 -8.14 15.75
N TYR A 95 -7.28 -8.25 16.45
CA TYR A 95 -7.56 -7.48 17.66
C TYR A 95 -7.25 -8.30 18.91
N THR A 96 -6.47 -7.75 19.84
CA THR A 96 -6.07 -8.41 21.09
C THR A 96 -6.88 -7.85 22.26
N GLY A 97 -7.60 -8.70 23.01
CA GLY A 97 -8.29 -8.29 24.26
C GLY A 97 -9.75 -8.75 24.41
N LEU A 98 -10.37 -9.31 23.39
CA LEU A 98 -11.63 -10.07 23.50
C LEU A 98 -11.31 -11.48 23.02
N ARG A 99 -11.61 -12.51 23.85
CA ARG A 99 -11.43 -13.95 23.60
C ARG A 99 -11.20 -14.23 22.13
N GLU A 100 -9.94 -14.44 21.72
CA GLU A 100 -9.48 -14.78 20.37
C GLU A 100 -10.61 -14.78 19.32
N MET A 101 -11.20 -13.61 19.10
CA MET A 101 -12.18 -13.48 18.05
C MET A 101 -11.28 -13.29 16.85
N ARG A 102 -10.69 -14.41 16.41
CA ARG A 102 -10.69 -14.72 15.00
C ARG A 102 -12.13 -14.47 14.60
N GLN A 103 -12.43 -13.22 14.23
CA GLN A 103 -13.50 -13.00 13.30
C GLN A 103 -13.02 -13.80 12.12
N ILE A 104 -13.46 -15.06 12.11
CA ILE A 104 -13.57 -15.91 10.96
C ILE A 104 -14.48 -15.07 10.08
N SER A 105 -13.88 -14.12 9.35
CA SER A 105 -14.44 -13.65 8.11
C SER A 105 -14.44 -14.90 7.25
N SER A 106 -15.56 -15.61 7.35
CA SER A 106 -15.93 -16.79 6.61
C SER A 106 -16.10 -16.42 5.14
N SER A 107 -14.99 -16.07 4.50
CA SER A 107 -14.77 -16.01 3.06
C SER A 107 -13.28 -15.68 2.88
N SER A 108 -12.51 -16.70 2.48
CA SER A 108 -11.06 -16.72 2.37
C SER A 108 -10.52 -15.85 1.22
N SER A 109 -10.82 -14.55 1.22
CA SER A 109 -10.16 -13.59 0.33
C SER A 109 -9.05 -12.89 1.10
N GLU A 110 -7.79 -13.21 0.79
CA GLU A 110 -6.58 -12.57 1.34
C GLU A 110 -6.71 -11.04 1.27
N GLN A 111 -6.89 -10.32 2.39
CA GLN A 111 -7.11 -8.87 2.31
C GLN A 111 -5.90 -8.21 1.64
N CYS A 112 -6.16 -7.37 0.64
CA CYS A 112 -5.11 -6.72 -0.13
C CYS A 112 -5.48 -5.26 -0.34
N ALA A 113 -4.49 -4.39 -0.17
CA ALA A 113 -4.55 -3.02 -0.66
C ALA A 113 -3.67 -2.90 -1.90
N TYR A 114 -4.15 -2.13 -2.87
CA TYR A 114 -3.37 -1.73 -4.02
C TYR A 114 -3.10 -0.23 -3.94
N PHE A 115 -1.86 0.14 -4.18
CA PHE A 115 -1.42 1.52 -4.26
C PHE A 115 -0.79 1.75 -5.62
N PHE A 116 -0.99 2.93 -6.19
CA PHE A 116 -0.22 3.37 -7.33
C PHE A 116 0.70 4.51 -6.89
N TRP A 117 1.93 4.49 -7.38
CA TRP A 117 2.86 5.58 -7.26
C TRP A 117 3.10 6.16 -8.65
N GLN A 118 3.00 7.47 -8.78
CA GLN A 118 3.14 8.19 -10.04
C GLN A 118 4.26 9.20 -9.89
N GLY A 119 5.32 9.04 -10.69
CA GLY A 119 6.39 10.00 -10.73
C GLY A 119 5.91 11.34 -11.26
N CYS A 120 6.48 12.45 -10.77
CA CYS A 120 6.08 13.79 -11.21
C CYS A 120 6.34 14.08 -12.71
N GLN A 121 7.13 13.23 -13.36
CA GLN A 121 7.45 13.27 -14.80
C GLN A 121 6.93 12.05 -15.56
N SER A 122 6.08 11.21 -14.94
CA SER A 122 5.55 10.01 -15.61
C SER A 122 4.51 10.37 -16.68
N ARG A 123 4.36 9.50 -17.68
CA ARG A 123 3.45 9.76 -18.80
C ARG A 123 2.01 9.51 -18.38
N VAL A 124 1.09 10.33 -18.91
CA VAL A 124 -0.35 10.16 -18.67
C VAL A 124 -0.84 8.78 -19.12
N SER A 125 -0.27 8.22 -20.20
CA SER A 125 -0.58 6.87 -20.66
C SER A 125 -0.23 5.80 -19.62
N GLU A 126 0.93 5.92 -18.96
CA GLU A 126 1.40 5.00 -17.93
C GLU A 126 0.58 5.11 -16.63
N GLN A 127 0.20 6.34 -16.27
CA GLN A 127 -0.70 6.60 -15.14
C GLN A 127 -2.07 5.94 -15.36
N GLY A 128 -2.62 6.06 -16.58
CA GLY A 128 -3.85 5.39 -16.98
C GLY A 128 -3.72 3.87 -16.98
N ALA A 129 -2.62 3.33 -17.50
CA ALA A 129 -2.33 1.90 -17.49
C ALA A 129 -2.21 1.35 -16.06
N ALA A 130 -1.60 2.08 -15.13
CA ALA A 130 -1.48 1.67 -13.73
C ALA A 130 -2.83 1.67 -13.00
N ALA A 131 -3.70 2.63 -13.31
CA ALA A 131 -5.06 2.66 -12.78
C ALA A 131 -5.87 1.44 -13.27
N LEU A 132 -5.80 1.13 -14.56
CA LEU A 132 -6.46 -0.05 -15.14
C LEU A 132 -5.92 -1.36 -14.55
N MET A 133 -4.60 -1.48 -14.44
CA MET A 133 -3.95 -2.65 -13.83
C MET A 133 -4.42 -2.87 -12.39
N THR A 134 -4.65 -1.80 -11.63
CA THR A 134 -5.15 -1.91 -10.25
C THR A 134 -6.57 -2.48 -10.23
N ILE A 135 -7.42 -2.12 -11.20
CA ILE A 135 -8.77 -2.69 -11.35
C ILE A 135 -8.67 -4.17 -11.74
N GLU A 136 -7.85 -4.52 -12.73
CA GLU A 136 -7.65 -5.92 -13.16
C GLU A 136 -7.19 -6.82 -12.01
N LEU A 137 -6.21 -6.35 -11.21
CA LEU A 137 -5.69 -7.09 -10.06
C LEU A 137 -6.69 -7.19 -8.90
N ASP A 138 -7.66 -6.27 -8.83
CA ASP A 138 -8.76 -6.36 -7.88
C ASP A 138 -9.85 -7.32 -8.38
N GLU A 139 -10.16 -7.30 -9.69
CA GLU A 139 -11.11 -8.21 -10.36
C GLU A 139 -10.63 -9.67 -10.40
N GLU A 140 -9.32 -9.92 -10.46
CA GLU A 140 -8.73 -11.27 -10.30
C GLU A 140 -9.13 -11.95 -8.98
N ARG A 141 -9.68 -11.21 -8.01
CA ARG A 141 -10.21 -11.72 -6.73
C ARG A 141 -11.69 -12.16 -6.80
N GLY A 142 -12.33 -12.08 -7.97
CA GLY A 142 -13.67 -12.60 -8.29
C GLY A 142 -14.80 -11.55 -8.22
N PRO A 143 -15.92 -11.76 -8.93
CA PRO A 143 -17.05 -10.83 -8.92
C PRO A 143 -17.64 -10.74 -7.52
N GLN A 144 -17.67 -9.53 -6.94
CA GLN A 144 -18.49 -9.26 -5.76
C GLN A 144 -19.96 -9.30 -6.18
N VAL A 145 -20.56 -10.49 -6.14
CA VAL A 145 -22.01 -10.63 -6.22
C VAL A 145 -22.58 -9.98 -4.96
N ARG A 146 -23.04 -8.75 -5.12
CA ARG A 146 -23.96 -8.11 -4.18
C ARG A 146 -25.34 -8.68 -4.47
N ASP A 147 -25.84 -9.50 -3.56
CA ASP A 147 -27.26 -9.82 -3.45
C ASP A 147 -27.91 -8.83 -2.47
#